data_AF-A0A6P1MHU6-F1
#
_entry.id   AF-A0A6P1MHU6-F1
#
_cell.length_a   1.000
_cell.length_b   1.000
_cell.length_c   1.000
_cell.angle_alpha   90.00
_cell.angle_beta   90.00
_cell.angle_gamma   90.00
#
_symmetry.space_group_name_H-M   'P 1'
#
loop_
_entity.id
_entity.type
_entity.pdbx_description
1 polymer ?
#
loop_
_entity_poly.entity_id
_entity_poly.type
_entity_poly.pdbx_seq_one_letter_code
_entity_poly.pdbx_strand_id
1 'polypeptide(L)'
;MKKRILSILLMVCMILTMMPVVALAGTTNKYGDFSVTVGDSGSAPTYEEGVLTFAEAGEYTVAMADGKTSTSNRIVITAENVTLNLNGVNIIAPNGINAVGYTALTAQKSTILNITNDSALTGGMGGNYFHRGNAGGNGISGNVIVTGTAHLVAVGGSGGPSPMFDANGGNGISGNLTVNGKVNITLKGASRSMGSGGIGITGIISASGFLVMAGGLKIPQLLSAPIQVHNNMLRSCFHHFQQQTSTHQQPLLQKVAPTMS
;
A
#
# COMPACT_ATOMS: atom_id res chain seq x y z
N MET A 1 32.08 51.71 14.73
CA MET A 1 32.23 50.69 13.65
C MET A 1 31.49 49.38 13.94
N LYS A 2 31.31 48.96 15.20
CA LYS A 2 30.63 47.69 15.59
C LYS A 2 29.19 47.51 15.06
N LYS A 3 28.42 48.59 14.88
CA LYS A 3 27.04 48.53 14.34
C LYS A 3 26.97 48.13 12.86
N ARG A 4 28.03 48.37 12.08
CA ARG A 4 28.07 48.02 10.65
C ARG A 4 28.37 46.53 10.42
N ILE A 5 29.14 45.92 11.31
CA ILE A 5 29.50 44.49 11.22
C ILE A 5 28.27 43.60 11.47
N LEU A 6 27.41 43.98 12.42
CA LEU A 6 26.19 43.21 12.71
C LEU A 6 25.19 43.20 11.54
N SER A 7 25.06 44.33 10.84
CA SER A 7 24.15 44.44 9.68
C SER A 7 24.60 43.59 8.50
N ILE A 8 25.91 43.48 8.28
CA ILE A 8 26.47 42.66 7.18
C ILE A 8 26.27 41.17 7.49
N LEU A 9 26.49 40.75 8.74
CA LEU A 9 26.29 39.36 9.16
C LEU A 9 24.84 38.90 9.00
N LEU A 10 23.87 39.77 9.32
CA LEU A 10 22.44 39.48 9.19
C LEU A 10 22.00 39.35 7.72
N MET A 11 22.55 40.19 6.83
CA MET A 11 22.29 40.11 5.39
C MET A 11 22.86 38.81 4.79
N VAL A 12 24.06 38.40 5.22
CA VAL A 12 24.68 37.14 4.78
C VAL A 12 23.89 35.93 5.27
N CYS A 13 23.36 35.96 6.50
CA CYS A 13 22.53 34.88 7.03
C CYS A 13 21.23 34.67 6.22
N MET A 14 20.57 35.76 5.81
CA MET A 14 19.37 35.71 4.97
C MET A 14 19.65 35.17 3.55
N ILE A 15 20.83 35.44 3.00
CA ILE A 15 21.24 34.91 1.69
C ILE A 15 21.59 33.41 1.82
N LEU A 16 22.23 33.00 2.91
CA LEU A 16 22.56 31.58 3.17
C LEU A 16 21.31 30.71 3.39
N THR A 17 20.24 31.24 4.00
CA THR A 17 18.98 30.49 4.16
C THR A 17 18.13 30.42 2.88
N MET A 18 18.45 31.22 1.87
CA MET A 18 17.84 31.18 0.54
C MET A 18 18.67 30.38 -0.48
N MET A 19 19.85 29.88 -0.09
CA MET A 19 20.55 28.94 -0.95
C MET A 19 19.68 27.68 -1.08
N PRO A 20 19.33 27.25 -2.30
CA PRO A 20 18.69 25.96 -2.49
C PRO A 20 19.60 24.93 -1.83
N VAL A 21 19.04 24.13 -0.92
CA VAL A 21 19.72 22.94 -0.41
C VAL A 21 20.16 22.18 -1.66
N VAL A 22 21.45 22.23 -1.94
CA VAL A 22 22.03 21.49 -3.06
C VAL A 22 21.83 20.05 -2.63
N ALA A 23 20.77 19.43 -3.15
CA ALA A 23 20.56 18.01 -3.00
C ALA A 23 21.82 17.35 -3.54
N LEU A 24 22.68 16.88 -2.64
CA LEU A 24 23.83 16.09 -3.02
C LEU A 24 23.23 14.90 -3.76
N ALA A 25 23.44 14.84 -5.07
CA ALA A 25 22.89 13.78 -5.88
C ALA A 25 23.43 12.47 -5.34
N GLY A 26 22.59 11.71 -4.64
CA GLY A 26 22.97 10.42 -4.10
C GLY A 26 23.57 9.55 -5.20
N THR A 27 24.52 8.71 -4.82
CA THR A 27 25.08 7.75 -5.79
C THR A 27 23.97 6.82 -6.26
N THR A 28 23.81 6.70 -7.58
CA THR A 28 22.78 5.87 -8.20
C THR A 28 23.43 4.60 -8.72
N ASN A 29 23.00 3.45 -8.20
CA ASN A 29 23.54 2.13 -8.53
C ASN A 29 22.44 1.25 -9.12
N LYS A 30 22.82 0.33 -10.01
CA LYS A 30 21.89 -0.64 -10.64
C LYS A 30 21.90 -1.95 -9.86
N TYR A 31 20.70 -2.47 -9.58
CA TYR A 31 20.46 -3.73 -8.86
C TYR A 31 19.44 -4.55 -9.64
N GLY A 32 19.91 -5.42 -10.53
CA GLY A 32 19.06 -6.12 -11.49
C GLY A 32 18.29 -5.14 -12.38
N ASP A 33 16.97 -5.18 -12.32
CA ASP A 33 16.08 -4.28 -13.08
C ASP A 33 15.74 -2.98 -12.34
N PHE A 34 16.35 -2.72 -11.18
CA PHE A 34 16.15 -1.49 -10.42
C PHE A 34 17.32 -0.53 -10.56
N SER A 35 17.03 0.76 -10.52
CA SER A 35 17.98 1.84 -10.29
C SER A 35 17.71 2.43 -8.91
N VAL A 36 18.72 2.43 -8.04
CA VAL A 36 18.58 2.87 -6.65
C VAL A 36 19.53 4.00 -6.33
N THR A 37 18.99 5.11 -5.84
CA THR A 37 19.73 6.24 -5.29
C THR A 37 19.64 6.20 -3.78
N VAL A 38 20.79 6.16 -3.10
CA VAL A 38 20.87 6.17 -1.62
C VAL A 38 21.02 7.62 -1.15
N GLY A 39 20.14 8.06 -0.26
CA GLY A 39 20.23 9.36 0.40
C GLY A 39 21.30 9.40 1.49
N ASP A 40 21.51 10.58 2.08
CA ASP A 40 22.65 10.88 2.97
C ASP A 40 22.77 9.99 4.22
N SER A 41 21.67 9.37 4.65
CA SER A 41 21.60 8.54 5.87
C SER A 41 21.49 7.04 5.61
N GLY A 42 21.42 6.62 4.34
CA GLY A 42 21.25 5.21 3.97
C GLY A 42 22.55 4.50 3.65
N SER A 43 22.52 3.17 3.72
CA SER A 43 23.59 2.30 3.23
C SER A 43 23.17 1.58 1.97
N ALA A 44 24.13 1.20 1.12
CA ALA A 44 23.83 0.47 -0.11
C ALA A 44 22.98 -0.78 0.17
N PRO A 45 21.83 -0.97 -0.51
CA PRO A 45 21.05 -2.19 -0.35
C PRO A 45 21.79 -3.39 -0.95
N THR A 46 21.36 -4.59 -0.56
CA THR A 46 21.85 -5.84 -1.17
C THR A 46 20.90 -6.32 -2.26
N TYR A 47 21.43 -7.06 -3.23
CA TYR A 47 20.64 -7.67 -4.29
C TYR A 47 21.13 -9.09 -4.55
N GLU A 48 20.26 -10.06 -4.27
CA GLU A 48 20.54 -11.48 -4.40
C GLU A 48 19.31 -12.20 -4.94
N GLU A 49 19.49 -13.05 -5.95
CA GLU A 49 18.42 -13.88 -6.53
C GLU A 49 17.12 -13.12 -6.87
N GLY A 50 17.25 -11.91 -7.41
CA GLY A 50 16.08 -11.10 -7.78
C GLY A 50 15.39 -10.40 -6.60
N VAL A 51 16.04 -10.32 -5.43
CA VAL A 51 15.51 -9.66 -4.24
C VAL A 51 16.39 -8.48 -3.86
N LEU A 52 15.84 -7.27 -4.00
CA LEU A 52 16.46 -6.04 -3.51
C LEU A 52 16.09 -5.85 -2.03
N THR A 53 17.10 -5.85 -1.15
CA THR A 53 16.89 -5.81 0.30
C THR A 53 17.46 -4.54 0.93
N PHE A 54 16.59 -3.83 1.66
CA PHE A 54 16.92 -2.66 2.47
C PHE A 54 17.03 -3.09 3.94
N ALA A 55 18.27 -3.30 4.40
CA ALA A 55 18.58 -3.83 5.72
C ALA A 55 19.02 -2.76 6.75
N GLU A 56 19.10 -1.51 6.33
CA GLU A 56 19.46 -0.37 7.19
C GLU A 56 18.47 0.78 7.01
N ALA A 57 18.28 1.58 8.07
CA ALA A 57 17.47 2.78 8.04
C ALA A 57 18.00 3.77 6.99
N GLY A 58 17.14 4.64 6.49
CA GLY A 58 17.55 5.67 5.53
C GLY A 58 16.47 6.02 4.52
N GLU A 59 16.84 6.94 3.64
CA GLU A 59 16.02 7.35 2.51
C GLU A 59 16.60 6.79 1.21
N TYR A 60 15.74 6.13 0.43
CA TYR A 60 16.12 5.44 -0.79
C TYR A 60 15.16 5.82 -1.91
N THR A 61 15.67 6.16 -3.09
CA THR A 61 14.84 6.30 -4.28
C THR A 61 15.03 5.09 -5.17
N VAL A 62 13.93 4.41 -5.49
CA VAL A 62 13.92 3.25 -6.37
C VAL A 62 13.13 3.58 -7.62
N ALA A 63 13.72 3.34 -8.76
CA ALA A 63 13.10 3.43 -10.08
C ALA A 63 13.36 2.14 -10.87
N MET A 64 12.65 1.97 -11.98
CA MET A 64 13.06 0.99 -12.98
C MET A 64 14.39 1.40 -13.61
N ALA A 65 15.29 0.44 -13.83
CA ALA A 65 16.52 0.67 -14.57
C ALA A 65 16.24 1.04 -16.04
N ASP A 66 17.20 1.70 -16.69
CA ASP A 66 17.05 2.12 -18.09
C ASP A 66 16.60 0.98 -19.01
N GLY A 67 15.59 1.27 -19.84
CA GLY A 67 15.03 0.31 -20.79
C GLY A 67 14.11 -0.76 -20.15
N LYS A 68 13.84 -0.68 -18.85
CA LYS A 68 12.91 -1.57 -18.15
C LYS A 68 11.60 -0.86 -17.84
N THR A 69 10.49 -1.55 -18.12
CA THR A 69 9.13 -1.07 -17.84
C THR A 69 8.41 -1.90 -16.78
N SER A 70 8.93 -3.09 -16.49
CA SER A 70 8.47 -3.99 -15.43
C SER A 70 9.57 -4.98 -15.03
N THR A 71 9.45 -5.61 -13.87
CA THR A 71 10.35 -6.70 -13.44
C THR A 71 9.63 -7.79 -12.66
N SER A 72 10.22 -8.99 -12.62
CA SER A 72 9.87 -10.06 -11.68
C SER A 72 10.68 -10.02 -10.39
N ASN A 73 11.62 -9.08 -10.25
CA ASN A 73 12.36 -8.88 -9.01
C ASN A 73 11.43 -8.34 -7.91
N ARG A 74 11.85 -8.49 -6.66
CA ARG A 74 11.07 -8.13 -5.47
C ARG A 74 11.83 -7.17 -4.58
N ILE A 75 11.09 -6.46 -3.73
CA ILE A 75 11.65 -5.57 -2.72
C ILE A 75 11.36 -6.13 -1.33
N VAL A 76 12.38 -6.19 -0.48
CA VAL A 76 12.26 -6.58 0.93
C VAL A 76 12.89 -5.50 1.81
N ILE A 77 12.17 -5.11 2.85
CA ILE A 77 12.58 -4.08 3.81
C ILE A 77 12.56 -4.73 5.18
N THR A 78 13.73 -4.87 5.78
CA THR A 78 13.91 -5.52 7.09
C THR A 78 14.22 -4.51 8.19
N ALA A 79 14.77 -3.35 7.83
CA ALA A 79 15.06 -2.26 8.76
C ALA A 79 13.84 -1.42 9.15
N GLU A 80 13.94 -0.79 10.31
CA GLU A 80 13.03 0.27 10.75
C GLU A 80 13.46 1.62 10.16
N ASN A 81 12.55 2.60 10.15
CA ASN A 81 12.83 3.97 9.70
C ASN A 81 13.35 4.07 8.25
N VAL A 82 12.84 3.19 7.38
CA VAL A 82 13.10 3.25 5.94
C VAL A 82 12.04 4.12 5.27
N THR A 83 12.49 5.10 4.50
CA THR A 83 11.67 5.84 3.53
C THR A 83 12.06 5.40 2.13
N LEU A 84 11.09 4.83 1.41
CA LEU A 84 11.26 4.36 0.05
C LEU A 84 10.50 5.28 -0.91
N ASN A 85 11.22 6.10 -1.65
CA ASN A 85 10.68 6.91 -2.73
C ASN A 85 10.50 6.03 -3.98
N LEU A 86 9.26 5.63 -4.26
CA LEU A 86 8.93 4.84 -5.45
C LEU A 86 8.71 5.77 -6.64
N ASN A 87 9.64 5.69 -7.58
CA ASN A 87 9.72 6.54 -8.75
C ASN A 87 9.48 5.70 -10.02
N GLY A 88 8.22 5.37 -10.31
CA GLY A 88 7.87 4.63 -11.51
C GLY A 88 8.14 3.12 -11.42
N VAL A 89 8.06 2.53 -10.22
CA VAL A 89 8.39 1.12 -9.99
C VAL A 89 7.24 0.23 -10.40
N ASN A 90 7.50 -0.78 -11.24
CA ASN A 90 6.51 -1.74 -11.69
C ASN A 90 7.03 -3.17 -11.51
N ILE A 91 6.49 -3.90 -10.53
CA ILE A 91 6.87 -5.30 -10.30
C ILE A 91 5.65 -6.21 -10.43
N ILE A 92 5.88 -7.32 -11.13
CA ILE A 92 4.98 -8.46 -11.25
C ILE A 92 5.73 -9.64 -10.64
N ALA A 93 5.49 -9.90 -9.36
CA ALA A 93 6.27 -10.85 -8.59
C ALA A 93 6.18 -12.27 -9.19
N PRO A 94 7.20 -13.12 -9.00
CA PRO A 94 7.22 -14.45 -9.57
C PRO A 94 6.08 -15.31 -9.02
N ASN A 95 5.66 -16.29 -9.82
CA ASN A 95 4.71 -17.30 -9.36
C ASN A 95 5.39 -18.22 -8.34
N GLY A 96 4.62 -18.70 -7.37
CA GLY A 96 5.02 -19.88 -6.61
C GLY A 96 4.91 -21.10 -7.52
N ILE A 97 5.91 -21.97 -7.59
CA ILE A 97 5.80 -23.21 -8.39
C ILE A 97 5.02 -24.26 -7.59
N ASN A 98 5.42 -24.47 -6.33
CA ASN A 98 4.81 -25.40 -5.38
C ASN A 98 4.46 -24.71 -4.05
N ALA A 99 4.31 -23.38 -4.08
CA ALA A 99 4.17 -22.55 -2.90
C ALA A 99 3.21 -21.39 -3.14
N VAL A 100 2.97 -20.59 -2.10
CA VAL A 100 2.27 -19.31 -2.21
C VAL A 100 3.00 -18.43 -3.25
N GLY A 101 2.25 -17.67 -4.03
CA GLY A 101 2.82 -16.69 -4.95
C GLY A 101 3.67 -15.67 -4.21
N TYR A 102 4.70 -15.14 -4.85
CA TYR A 102 5.57 -14.21 -4.16
C TYR A 102 4.92 -12.83 -3.98
N THR A 103 5.25 -12.16 -2.88
CA THR A 103 4.86 -10.76 -2.64
C THR A 103 5.79 -9.81 -3.38
N ALA A 104 5.25 -8.78 -4.05
CA ALA A 104 6.06 -7.79 -4.76
C ALA A 104 6.92 -6.93 -3.82
N LEU A 105 6.32 -6.39 -2.76
CA LEU A 105 7.03 -5.64 -1.71
C LEU A 105 6.70 -6.18 -0.32
N THR A 106 7.72 -6.54 0.45
CA THR A 106 7.59 -6.97 1.85
C THR A 106 8.22 -5.95 2.78
N ALA A 107 7.42 -5.36 3.66
CA ALA A 107 7.84 -4.47 4.74
C ALA A 107 7.71 -5.19 6.09
N GLN A 108 8.81 -5.74 6.62
CA GLN A 108 8.79 -6.44 7.91
C GLN A 108 8.57 -5.49 9.10
N LYS A 109 8.87 -4.21 8.88
CA LYS A 109 8.70 -3.10 9.82
C LYS A 109 7.88 -1.99 9.17
N SER A 110 7.31 -1.10 9.98
CA SER A 110 6.57 0.05 9.46
C SER A 110 7.47 0.88 8.55
N THR A 111 7.07 1.02 7.29
CA THR A 111 7.87 1.68 6.25
C THR A 111 7.09 2.85 5.66
N ILE A 112 7.77 3.94 5.34
CA ILE A 112 7.19 5.04 4.57
C ILE A 112 7.42 4.75 3.08
N LEU A 113 6.34 4.68 2.31
CA LEU A 113 6.37 4.62 0.85
C LEU A 113 5.96 5.98 0.29
N ASN A 114 6.92 6.74 -0.23
CA ASN A 114 6.65 8.03 -0.86
C ASN A 114 6.51 7.85 -2.38
N ILE A 115 5.31 8.04 -2.91
CA ILE A 115 5.01 7.76 -4.31
C ILE A 115 5.22 9.04 -5.13
N THR A 116 6.38 9.11 -5.79
CA THR A 116 6.82 10.27 -6.57
C THR A 116 6.45 10.15 -8.04
N ASN A 117 6.33 8.93 -8.56
CA ASN A 117 5.76 8.61 -9.87
C ASN A 117 4.94 7.33 -9.80
N ASP A 118 4.01 7.17 -10.75
CA ASP A 118 3.04 6.08 -10.76
C ASP A 118 3.72 4.71 -10.65
N SER A 119 3.34 3.94 -9.64
CA SER A 119 4.01 2.69 -9.29
C SER A 119 2.99 1.56 -9.12
N ALA A 120 3.34 0.36 -9.56
CA ALA A 120 2.50 -0.81 -9.56
C ALA A 120 3.21 -2.01 -8.92
N LEU A 121 2.57 -2.62 -7.91
CA LEU A 121 3.10 -3.75 -7.15
C LEU A 121 2.11 -4.91 -7.23
N THR A 122 2.41 -5.90 -8.06
CA THR A 122 1.53 -7.05 -8.32
C THR A 122 2.13 -8.32 -7.74
N GLY A 123 1.41 -9.00 -6.86
CA GLY A 123 1.80 -10.30 -6.32
C GLY A 123 1.77 -11.40 -7.39
N GLY A 124 2.55 -12.46 -7.18
CA GLY A 124 2.64 -13.58 -8.11
C GLY A 124 1.51 -14.59 -7.94
N MET A 125 1.27 -15.41 -8.95
CA MET A 125 0.28 -16.51 -8.87
C MET A 125 0.76 -17.59 -7.89
N GLY A 126 -0.17 -18.21 -7.16
CA GLY A 126 0.14 -19.39 -6.37
C GLY A 126 0.50 -20.61 -7.24
N GLY A 127 1.32 -21.50 -6.70
CA GLY A 127 1.69 -22.74 -7.37
C GLY A 127 0.67 -23.85 -7.24
N ASN A 128 0.97 -25.00 -7.84
CA ASN A 128 0.19 -26.23 -7.64
C ASN A 128 1.10 -27.29 -7.02
N TYR A 129 0.68 -27.84 -5.88
CA TYR A 129 1.38 -28.96 -5.25
C TYR A 129 0.39 -30.10 -5.01
N PHE A 130 0.62 -31.25 -5.63
CA PHE A 130 -0.24 -32.44 -5.52
C PHE A 130 -1.75 -32.13 -5.71
N HIS A 131 -2.09 -31.41 -6.78
CA HIS A 131 -3.47 -31.02 -7.11
C HIS A 131 -4.12 -30.05 -6.12
N ARG A 132 -3.35 -29.47 -5.18
CA ARG A 132 -3.77 -28.35 -4.34
C ARG A 132 -3.16 -27.07 -4.86
N GLY A 133 -4.02 -26.10 -5.17
CA GLY A 133 -3.60 -24.76 -5.54
C GLY A 133 -3.19 -23.98 -4.30
N ASN A 134 -2.07 -23.30 -4.38
CA ASN A 134 -1.59 -22.43 -3.31
C ASN A 134 -2.16 -21.03 -3.46
N ALA A 135 -2.16 -20.26 -2.37
CA ALA A 135 -2.61 -18.87 -2.42
C ALA A 135 -1.72 -18.02 -3.34
N GLY A 136 -2.28 -16.97 -3.93
CA GLY A 136 -1.50 -15.95 -4.62
C GLY A 136 -0.74 -15.05 -3.65
N GLY A 137 0.33 -14.43 -4.13
CA GLY A 137 1.13 -13.47 -3.38
C GLY A 137 0.44 -12.12 -3.24
N ASN A 138 0.86 -11.31 -2.26
CA ASN A 138 0.29 -9.97 -2.09
C ASN A 138 1.00 -8.94 -2.99
N GLY A 139 0.33 -7.83 -3.30
CA GLY A 139 1.04 -6.67 -3.86
C GLY A 139 2.04 -6.13 -2.82
N ILE A 140 1.55 -5.87 -1.61
CA ILE A 140 2.36 -5.45 -0.46
C ILE A 140 2.05 -6.37 0.73
N SER A 141 3.06 -6.76 1.48
CA SER A 141 2.90 -7.40 2.79
C SER A 141 3.63 -6.57 3.85
N GLY A 142 2.93 -6.26 4.95
CA GLY A 142 3.46 -5.42 6.01
C GLY A 142 2.67 -4.13 6.23
N ASN A 143 3.06 -3.39 7.26
CA ASN A 143 2.46 -2.10 7.59
C ASN A 143 3.17 -0.98 6.83
N VAL A 144 2.41 -0.16 6.10
CA VAL A 144 2.96 0.91 5.29
C VAL A 144 2.27 2.25 5.55
N ILE A 145 3.07 3.31 5.54
CA ILE A 145 2.61 4.69 5.52
C ILE A 145 2.85 5.19 4.10
N VAL A 146 1.79 5.43 3.34
CA VAL A 146 1.89 5.89 1.96
C VAL A 146 1.73 7.41 1.91
N THR A 147 2.72 8.06 1.30
CA THR A 147 2.76 9.51 1.06
C THR A 147 2.95 9.81 -0.42
N GLY A 148 3.14 11.09 -0.75
CA GLY A 148 3.39 11.55 -2.12
C GLY A 148 2.13 12.06 -2.80
N THR A 149 2.21 12.15 -4.13
CA THR A 149 1.19 12.78 -4.98
C THR A 149 0.81 11.96 -6.20
N ALA A 150 1.59 10.93 -6.54
CA ALA A 150 1.35 10.07 -7.69
C ALA A 150 0.39 8.90 -7.34
N HIS A 151 0.22 7.96 -8.26
CA HIS A 151 -0.67 6.81 -8.10
C HIS A 151 0.09 5.54 -7.68
N LEU A 152 -0.35 4.91 -6.60
CA LEU A 152 0.08 3.56 -6.22
C LEU A 152 -1.01 2.54 -6.55
N VAL A 153 -0.65 1.51 -7.31
CA VAL A 153 -1.49 0.35 -7.58
C VAL A 153 -0.90 -0.88 -6.88
N ALA A 154 -1.63 -1.46 -5.93
CA ALA A 154 -1.23 -2.72 -5.29
C ALA A 154 -2.26 -3.80 -5.58
N VAL A 155 -1.82 -4.87 -6.26
CA VAL A 155 -2.68 -5.94 -6.74
C VAL A 155 -2.18 -7.27 -6.19
N GLY A 156 -3.06 -8.08 -5.63
CA GLY A 156 -2.71 -9.45 -5.28
C GLY A 156 -2.54 -10.33 -6.53
N GLY A 157 -1.73 -11.38 -6.41
CA GLY A 157 -1.62 -12.43 -7.42
C GLY A 157 -2.73 -13.46 -7.33
N SER A 158 -3.07 -14.13 -8.43
CA SER A 158 -4.16 -15.11 -8.44
C SER A 158 -3.84 -16.37 -7.63
N GLY A 159 -4.88 -17.02 -7.10
CA GLY A 159 -4.72 -18.37 -6.54
C GLY A 159 -4.23 -19.35 -7.61
N GLY A 160 -3.41 -20.32 -7.21
CA GLY A 160 -2.86 -21.33 -8.12
C GLY A 160 -3.94 -22.23 -8.73
N PRO A 161 -3.69 -22.74 -9.95
CA PRO A 161 -4.65 -23.61 -10.63
C PRO A 161 -4.78 -24.94 -9.88
N SER A 162 -6.02 -25.38 -9.67
CA SER A 162 -6.29 -26.59 -8.91
C SER A 162 -7.64 -27.18 -9.32
N PRO A 163 -7.70 -28.48 -9.68
CA PRO A 163 -8.95 -29.13 -10.06
C PRO A 163 -9.80 -29.55 -8.86
N MET A 164 -9.23 -29.63 -7.65
CA MET A 164 -9.89 -30.25 -6.49
C MET A 164 -9.99 -29.35 -5.26
N PHE A 165 -9.15 -28.33 -5.16
CA PHE A 165 -9.09 -27.47 -3.97
C PHE A 165 -9.04 -26.00 -4.29
N ASP A 166 -9.62 -25.23 -3.38
CA ASP A 166 -9.74 -23.80 -3.43
C ASP A 166 -8.41 -23.12 -3.10
N ALA A 167 -7.87 -22.41 -4.09
CA ALA A 167 -6.75 -21.50 -3.89
C ALA A 167 -7.26 -20.06 -3.74
N ASN A 168 -6.84 -19.40 -2.67
CA ASN A 168 -7.19 -18.01 -2.44
C ASN A 168 -6.37 -17.07 -3.34
N GLY A 169 -7.00 -16.01 -3.83
CA GLY A 169 -6.27 -14.87 -4.39
C GLY A 169 -5.46 -14.16 -3.32
N GLY A 170 -4.32 -13.59 -3.69
CA GLY A 170 -3.55 -12.69 -2.85
C GLY A 170 -4.24 -11.33 -2.69
N ASN A 171 -3.81 -10.57 -1.70
CA ASN A 171 -4.38 -9.26 -1.39
C ASN A 171 -3.62 -8.13 -2.08
N GLY A 172 -4.25 -6.98 -2.26
CA GLY A 172 -3.52 -5.76 -2.63
C GLY A 172 -2.49 -5.43 -1.55
N ILE A 173 -2.94 -5.28 -0.31
CA ILE A 173 -2.10 -5.14 0.89
C ILE A 173 -2.50 -6.16 1.95
N SER A 174 -1.55 -6.96 2.43
CA SER A 174 -1.71 -7.75 3.64
C SER A 174 -0.98 -7.09 4.80
N GLY A 175 -1.71 -6.25 5.54
CA GLY A 175 -1.19 -5.39 6.60
C GLY A 175 -2.01 -4.11 6.76
N ASN A 176 -1.54 -3.18 7.59
CA ASN A 176 -2.17 -1.89 7.79
C ASN A 176 -1.67 -0.86 6.76
N LEU A 177 -2.56 0.03 6.34
CA LEU A 177 -2.27 1.14 5.46
C LEU A 177 -2.59 2.45 6.18
N THR A 178 -1.60 3.30 6.35
CA THR A 178 -1.81 4.71 6.70
C THR A 178 -1.56 5.55 5.47
N VAL A 179 -2.48 6.44 5.11
CA VAL A 179 -2.31 7.34 3.97
C VAL A 179 -2.17 8.77 4.48
N ASN A 180 -1.09 9.43 4.11
CA ASN A 180 -0.77 10.80 4.49
C ASN A 180 -0.48 11.62 3.23
N GLY A 181 -1.29 12.64 2.96
CA GLY A 181 -1.11 13.53 1.81
C GLY A 181 -2.11 13.27 0.69
N LYS A 182 -1.69 13.49 -0.56
CA LYS A 182 -2.57 13.53 -1.75
C LYS A 182 -2.38 12.35 -2.71
N VAL A 183 -1.73 11.29 -2.25
CA VAL A 183 -1.47 10.09 -3.04
C VAL A 183 -2.77 9.40 -3.46
N ASN A 184 -2.85 8.97 -4.72
CA ASN A 184 -3.94 8.13 -5.19
C ASN A 184 -3.56 6.66 -4.94
N ILE A 185 -4.48 5.85 -4.42
CA ILE A 185 -4.20 4.44 -4.15
C ILE A 185 -5.30 3.55 -4.73
N THR A 186 -4.91 2.54 -5.50
CA THR A 186 -5.80 1.47 -5.96
C THR A 186 -5.35 0.15 -5.36
N LEU A 187 -6.21 -0.44 -4.54
CA LEU A 187 -5.98 -1.74 -3.93
C LEU A 187 -6.93 -2.77 -4.53
N LYS A 188 -6.38 -3.85 -5.08
CA LYS A 188 -7.18 -4.91 -5.70
C LYS A 188 -6.72 -6.27 -5.20
N GLY A 189 -7.68 -7.04 -4.70
CA GLY A 189 -7.47 -8.47 -4.49
C GLY A 189 -7.53 -9.23 -5.81
N ALA A 190 -6.83 -10.36 -5.89
CA ALA A 190 -6.81 -11.14 -7.11
C ALA A 190 -8.04 -12.03 -7.29
N SER A 191 -8.32 -12.39 -8.54
CA SER A 191 -9.28 -13.44 -8.88
C SER A 191 -8.83 -14.83 -8.39
N ARG A 192 -9.82 -15.66 -8.04
CA ARG A 192 -9.64 -17.05 -7.61
C ARG A 192 -9.73 -18.01 -8.81
N SER A 193 -9.12 -19.19 -8.72
CA SER A 193 -9.45 -20.31 -9.61
C SER A 193 -10.76 -20.96 -9.17
N MET A 194 -10.89 -21.28 -7.87
CA MET A 194 -12.14 -21.77 -7.24
C MET A 194 -12.35 -21.27 -5.78
N GLY A 195 -11.28 -20.87 -5.06
CA GLY A 195 -11.32 -20.43 -3.65
C GLY A 195 -11.76 -19.00 -3.38
N SER A 196 -11.45 -18.38 -2.24
CA SER A 196 -11.83 -16.99 -1.97
C SER A 196 -11.07 -16.03 -2.88
N GLY A 197 -11.74 -15.01 -3.42
CA GLY A 197 -11.02 -13.91 -4.06
C GLY A 197 -10.13 -13.23 -3.02
N GLY A 198 -8.98 -12.69 -3.46
CA GLY A 198 -8.23 -11.79 -2.61
C GLY A 198 -9.06 -10.56 -2.29
N ILE A 199 -8.70 -9.84 -1.23
CA ILE A 199 -9.29 -8.53 -0.91
C ILE A 199 -8.29 -7.41 -1.15
N GLY A 200 -8.78 -6.17 -1.30
CA GLY A 200 -7.89 -5.01 -1.50
C GLY A 200 -6.92 -4.83 -0.33
N ILE A 201 -7.42 -4.96 0.91
CA ILE A 201 -6.61 -4.88 2.13
C ILE A 201 -7.15 -5.79 3.23
N THR A 202 -6.29 -6.43 4.02
CA THR A 202 -6.69 -7.24 5.19
C THR A 202 -6.63 -6.51 6.53
N GLY A 203 -5.86 -5.42 6.64
CA GLY A 203 -5.70 -4.64 7.86
C GLY A 203 -6.51 -3.35 7.89
N ILE A 204 -6.13 -2.44 8.78
CA ILE A 204 -6.79 -1.16 9.00
C ILE A 204 -6.32 -0.15 7.95
N ILE A 205 -7.26 0.62 7.40
CA ILE A 205 -6.95 1.85 6.67
C ILE A 205 -7.09 3.02 7.64
N SER A 206 -6.00 3.74 7.85
CA SER A 206 -5.96 5.03 8.53
C SER A 206 -5.72 6.14 7.52
N ALA A 207 -6.51 7.20 7.65
CA ALA A 207 -6.72 8.19 6.61
C ALA A 207 -6.84 9.58 7.24
N SER A 208 -5.95 10.50 6.89
CA SER A 208 -6.11 11.91 7.27
C SER A 208 -6.40 12.77 6.04
N GLY A 209 -7.57 13.42 6.01
CA GLY A 209 -7.87 14.48 5.04
C GLY A 209 -8.39 14.04 3.65
N PHE A 210 -9.05 12.88 3.50
CA PHE A 210 -9.60 12.47 2.18
C PHE A 210 -10.97 11.77 2.22
N LEU A 211 -11.53 11.59 1.02
CA LEU A 211 -12.83 11.02 0.70
C LEU A 211 -12.67 9.54 0.30
N VAL A 212 -13.36 8.61 0.97
CA VAL A 212 -13.36 7.19 0.58
C VAL A 212 -14.38 6.98 -0.54
N MET A 213 -13.91 6.80 -1.78
CA MET A 213 -14.76 6.39 -2.91
C MET A 213 -14.75 4.86 -3.04
N ALA A 214 -15.72 4.19 -2.42
CA ALA A 214 -15.95 2.76 -2.64
C ALA A 214 -16.71 2.55 -3.96
N GLY A 215 -15.98 2.32 -5.06
CA GLY A 215 -16.57 2.01 -6.36
C GLY A 215 -17.04 0.55 -6.45
N GLY A 216 -18.34 0.34 -6.59
CA GLY A 216 -18.89 -0.81 -7.32
C GLY A 216 -18.78 -2.22 -6.71
N LEU A 217 -18.80 -2.38 -5.39
CA LEU A 217 -18.99 -3.71 -4.79
C LEU A 217 -20.46 -4.16 -4.96
N LYS A 218 -20.71 -5.15 -5.85
CA LYS A 218 -21.82 -6.09 -5.65
C LYS A 218 -21.47 -6.91 -4.40
N ILE A 219 -21.99 -6.49 -3.26
CA ILE A 219 -21.81 -7.18 -1.97
C ILE A 219 -22.59 -8.50 -2.04
N PRO A 220 -21.89 -9.64 -1.99
CA PRO A 220 -22.08 -10.48 -0.83
C PRO A 220 -20.73 -10.77 -0.17
N GLN A 221 -20.68 -10.43 1.12
CA GLN A 221 -19.60 -10.63 2.11
C GLN A 221 -18.61 -9.46 2.33
N LEU A 222 -18.94 -8.77 3.43
CA LEU A 222 -18.16 -7.94 4.36
C LEU A 222 -16.76 -7.48 3.95
N LEU A 223 -16.58 -6.15 3.92
CA LEU A 223 -15.40 -5.53 4.52
C LEU A 223 -15.27 -6.06 5.96
N SER A 224 -14.23 -6.85 6.25
CA SER A 224 -13.90 -7.31 7.60
C SER A 224 -12.97 -6.35 8.36
N ALA A 225 -12.51 -5.27 7.72
CA ALA A 225 -11.64 -4.28 8.35
C ALA A 225 -12.44 -3.06 8.86
N PRO A 226 -12.28 -2.66 10.14
CA PRO A 226 -12.87 -1.43 10.65
C PRO A 226 -12.16 -0.22 10.02
N ILE A 227 -12.92 0.64 9.35
CA ILE A 227 -12.43 1.96 8.92
C ILE A 227 -12.48 2.88 10.14
N GLN A 228 -11.32 3.22 10.72
CA GLN A 228 -11.24 4.26 11.75
C GLN A 228 -10.98 5.61 11.11
N VAL A 229 -12.06 6.38 10.87
CA VAL A 229 -11.96 7.77 10.42
C VAL A 229 -11.67 8.66 11.62
N HIS A 230 -10.39 9.03 11.81
CA HIS A 230 -10.01 10.06 12.78
C HIS A 230 -10.17 11.44 12.15
N ASN A 231 -11.41 11.94 12.10
CA ASN A 231 -11.66 13.32 11.73
C ASN A 231 -12.63 13.96 12.73
N ASN A 232 -12.10 14.87 13.56
CA ASN A 232 -12.84 15.48 14.68
C ASN A 232 -14.06 16.32 14.23
N MET A 233 -14.16 16.68 12.95
CA MET A 233 -15.35 17.38 12.42
C MET A 233 -16.49 16.45 11.95
N LEU A 234 -16.24 15.15 11.72
CA LEU A 234 -17.28 14.22 11.21
C LEU A 234 -18.01 13.42 12.30
N ARG A 235 -17.54 13.47 13.55
CA ARG A 235 -18.24 12.84 14.70
C ARG A 235 -19.66 13.40 14.92
N SER A 236 -19.91 14.65 14.54
CA SER A 236 -21.24 15.27 14.69
C SER A 236 -22.25 14.75 13.66
N CYS A 237 -21.84 14.50 12.41
CA CYS A 237 -22.76 14.04 11.36
C CYS A 237 -23.10 12.55 11.48
N PHE A 238 -22.17 11.72 11.97
CA PHE A 238 -22.41 10.27 12.06
C PHE A 238 -23.40 9.89 13.17
N HIS A 239 -23.45 10.65 14.27
CA HIS A 239 -24.46 10.46 15.32
C HIS A 239 -25.88 10.84 14.85
N HIS A 240 -26.00 11.75 13.88
CA HIS A 240 -27.31 12.16 13.36
C HIS A 240 -27.90 11.11 12.39
N PHE A 241 -27.05 10.38 11.66
CA PHE A 241 -27.51 9.33 10.73
C PHE A 241 -27.95 8.04 11.45
N GLN A 242 -27.34 7.69 12.59
CA GLN A 242 -27.77 6.54 13.39
C GLN A 242 -29.07 6.77 14.18
N GLN A 243 -29.45 8.01 14.47
CA GLN A 243 -30.72 8.30 15.15
C GLN A 243 -31.95 8.25 14.22
N GLN A 244 -31.78 8.43 12.91
CA GLN A 244 -32.93 8.39 11.98
C GLN A 244 -33.36 6.97 11.58
N THR A 245 -32.55 5.94 11.81
CA THR A 245 -32.92 4.56 11.44
C THR A 245 -33.61 3.75 12.54
N SER A 246 -33.84 4.30 13.74
CA SER A 246 -34.49 3.53 14.84
C SER A 246 -35.94 3.93 15.17
N THR A 247 -36.57 4.85 14.45
CA THR A 247 -37.92 5.36 14.78
C THR A 247 -39.07 4.88 13.89
N HIS A 248 -38.88 3.87 13.03
CA HIS A 248 -39.98 3.28 12.27
C HIS A 248 -39.94 1.74 12.22
N GLN A 249 -40.27 1.10 13.34
CA GLN A 249 -40.92 -0.21 13.32
C GLN A 249 -42.05 -0.23 14.37
N GLN A 250 -43.27 0.12 13.93
CA GLN A 250 -44.50 -0.29 14.63
C GLN A 250 -44.94 -1.65 14.05
N PRO A 251 -45.28 -2.65 14.88
CA PRO A 251 -45.86 -3.89 14.40
C PRO A 251 -47.35 -3.72 14.11
N LEU A 252 -47.76 -4.03 12.88
CA LEU A 252 -49.15 -4.19 12.47
C LEU A 252 -49.71 -5.49 13.07
N LEU A 253 -50.48 -5.36 14.16
CA LEU A 253 -51.31 -6.41 14.74
C LEU A 253 -52.48 -6.72 13.78
N GLN A 254 -52.38 -7.82 13.04
CA GLN A 254 -53.47 -8.31 12.19
C GLN A 254 -54.47 -9.12 13.03
N LYS A 255 -55.64 -8.53 13.26
CA LYS A 255 -56.78 -9.10 13.98
C LYS A 255 -57.47 -10.13 13.07
N VAL A 256 -57.35 -11.41 13.40
CA VAL A 256 -58.11 -12.50 12.75
C VAL A 256 -59.50 -12.58 13.40
N ALA A 257 -60.55 -12.46 12.59
CA ALA A 257 -61.94 -12.72 13.01
C ALA A 257 -62.31 -14.19 12.78
N PRO A 258 -63.17 -14.80 13.60
CA PRO A 258 -63.64 -16.16 13.40
C PRO A 258 -64.89 -16.17 12.49
N THR A 259 -64.87 -16.97 11.43
CA THR A 259 -66.09 -17.38 10.72
C THR A 259 -66.53 -18.74 11.24
N MET A 260 -67.71 -18.75 11.86
CA MET A 260 -68.54 -19.94 12.05
C MET A 260 -69.26 -20.27 10.74
N SER A 261 -69.12 -21.51 10.27
CA SER A 261 -70.13 -22.33 9.59
C SER A 261 -69.51 -23.68 9.23
#